data_AF-A0A0F9E0I3-F1
#
_entry.id   AF-A0A0F9E0I3-F1
#
_cell.length_a   1.000
_cell.length_b   1.000
_cell.length_c   1.000
_cell.angle_alpha   90.00
_cell.angle_beta   90.00
_cell.angle_gamma   90.00
#
_symmetry.space_group_name_H-M   'P 1'
#
loop_
_entity.id
_entity.type
_entity.pdbx_description
1 polymer ?
#
loop_
_entity_poly.entity_id
_entity_poly.type
_entity_poly.pdbx_seq_one_letter_code
_entity_poly.pdbx_strand_id
1 'polypeptide(L)' 'MSRVIRAAICTLLWAAPVGAETLAVTYLCDRGVSVPVVYVPDAEPSVAVLYVEGRLIHLQIMPSASGARYGWPS' A
#
# COMPACT_ATOMS: atom_id res chain seq x y z
N MET A 1 -43.99 3.30 -15.16
CA MET A 1 -43.21 2.28 -14.41
C MET A 1 -41.72 2.24 -14.73
N SER A 2 -41.25 2.54 -15.96
CA SER A 2 -39.82 2.49 -16.32
C SER A 2 -38.89 3.50 -15.62
N ARG A 3 -39.38 4.69 -15.24
CA ARG A 3 -38.55 5.75 -14.63
C ARG A 3 -38.13 5.47 -13.18
N VAL A 4 -38.96 4.75 -12.42
CA VAL A 4 -38.70 4.45 -11.00
C VAL A 4 -37.59 3.40 -10.87
N ILE A 5 -37.56 2.42 -11.77
CA ILE A 5 -36.55 1.35 -11.80
C ILE A 5 -35.16 1.90 -12.15
N ARG A 6 -35.07 2.91 -13.02
CA ARG A 6 -33.79 3.55 -13.38
C ARG A 6 -33.16 4.36 -12.23
N ALA A 7 -33.98 5.01 -11.40
CA ALA A 7 -33.47 5.79 -10.26
C ALA A 7 -32.85 4.89 -9.17
N ALA A 8 -33.43 3.70 -8.95
CA ALA A 8 -32.95 2.75 -7.95
C ALA A 8 -31.58 2.13 -8.30
N ILE A 9 -31.23 2.04 -9.59
CA ILE A 9 -29.96 1.45 -10.04
C ILE A 9 -28.79 2.42 -9.82
N CYS A 10 -28.99 3.74 -9.95
CA CYS A 10 -27.92 4.71 -9.72
C CYS A 10 -27.46 4.80 -8.26
N THR A 11 -28.35 4.52 -7.30
CA THR A 11 -28.00 4.51 -5.86
C THR A 11 -27.21 3.28 -5.43
N LEU A 12 -27.23 2.20 -6.23
CA LEU A 12 -26.47 0.96 -5.97
C LEU A 12 -25.02 1.03 -6.49
N LEU A 13 -24.67 2.03 -7.29
CA LEU A 13 -23.31 2.25 -7.78
C LEU A 13 -22.49 3.18 -6.87
N TRP A 14 -22.86 3.33 -5.59
CA TRP A 14 -21.95 3.91 -4.62
C TRP A 14 -20.86 2.87 -4.32
N ALA A 15 -19.87 2.80 -5.22
CA ALA A 15 -18.66 2.04 -5.01
C ALA A 15 -18.03 2.54 -3.71
N ALA A 16 -17.91 1.64 -2.73
CA ALA A 16 -17.07 1.89 -1.58
C ALA A 16 -15.66 2.26 -2.11
N PRO A 17 -14.98 3.27 -1.54
CA PRO A 17 -13.59 3.48 -1.87
C PRO A 17 -12.86 2.19 -1.54
N VAL A 18 -12.28 1.53 -2.54
CA VAL A 18 -11.33 0.46 -2.31
C VAL A 18 -10.11 1.16 -1.70
N GLY A 19 -10.06 1.19 -0.37
CA GLY A 19 -8.89 1.69 0.34
C GLY A 19 -7.80 0.67 0.13
N ALA A 20 -6.72 1.03 -0.57
CA ALA A 20 -5.53 0.20 -0.58
C ALA A 20 -5.11 -0.04 0.87
N GLU A 21 -5.09 -1.31 1.31
CA GLU A 21 -4.85 -1.62 2.70
C GLU A 21 -3.37 -1.43 2.98
N THR A 22 -3.03 -0.30 3.61
CA THR A 22 -1.64 -0.01 3.98
C THR A 22 -1.32 -0.61 5.34
N LEU A 23 -0.17 -1.27 5.44
CA LEU A 23 0.32 -1.83 6.69
C LEU A 23 1.51 -0.99 7.20
N ALA A 24 1.30 -0.27 8.30
CA ALA A 24 2.36 0.47 8.97
C ALA A 24 3.00 -0.36 10.09
N VAL A 25 4.32 -0.53 10.04
CA VAL A 25 5.11 -1.27 11.03
C VAL A 25 6.32 -0.43 11.43
N THR A 26 6.68 -0.45 12.71
CA THR A 26 7.93 0.15 13.19
C THR A 26 8.85 -0.98 13.64
N TYR A 27 10.01 -1.09 12.99
CA TYR A 27 11.02 -2.09 13.35
C TYR A 27 12.04 -1.49 14.30
N LEU A 28 12.38 -2.25 15.34
CA LEU A 28 13.56 -1.98 16.16
C LEU A 28 14.74 -2.78 15.57
N CYS A 29 15.69 -2.06 15.01
CA CYS A 29 16.93 -2.61 14.45
C CYS A 29 18.04 -2.64 15.52
N ASP A 30 19.15 -3.29 15.17
CA ASP A 30 20.35 -3.30 15.99
C ASP A 30 20.80 -1.87 16.33
N ARG A 31 21.46 -1.74 17.50
CA ARG A 31 21.87 -0.46 18.09
C ARG A 31 20.68 0.45 18.49
N GLY A 32 19.48 -0.11 18.65
CA GLY A 32 18.31 0.60 19.15
C GLY A 32 17.68 1.56 18.14
N VAL A 33 18.00 1.43 16.86
CA VAL A 33 17.46 2.29 15.80
C VAL A 33 16.03 1.87 15.51
N SER A 34 15.10 2.83 15.49
CA SER A 34 13.70 2.60 15.12
C SER A 34 13.47 3.03 13.68
N VAL A 35 12.93 2.13 12.85
CA VAL A 35 12.66 2.39 11.42
C VAL A 35 11.17 2.17 11.14
N PRO A 36 10.41 3.26 10.91
CA PRO A 36 9.04 3.17 10.41
C PRO A 36 9.03 2.73 8.94
N VAL A 37 8.14 1.79 8.63
CA VAL A 37 7.91 1.28 7.28
C VAL A 37 6.41 1.21 7.02
N VAL A 38 5.99 1.68 5.86
CA VAL A 38 4.62 1.48 5.36
C VAL A 38 4.69 0.58 4.13
N TYR A 39 3.99 -0.54 4.18
CA TYR A 39 3.78 -1.41 3.04
C TYR A 39 2.47 -1.05 2.35
N VAL A 40 2.51 -1.06 1.02
CA VAL A 40 1.34 -0.89 0.15
C VAL A 40 1.29 -2.12 -0.76
N PRO A 41 0.68 -3.23 -0.30
CA PRO A 41 0.64 -4.50 -1.03
C PRO A 41 -0.13 -4.39 -2.34
N ASP A 42 -1.23 -3.62 -2.35
CA ASP A 42 -2.13 -3.45 -3.49
C ASP A 42 -1.61 -2.45 -4.54
N ALA A 43 -0.40 -1.89 -4.35
CA ALA A 43 0.24 -1.06 -5.37
C ALA A 43 0.78 -1.93 -6.52
N GLU A 44 0.87 -1.35 -7.72
CA GLU A 44 1.41 -2.00 -8.91
C GLU A 44 2.65 -1.24 -9.42
N PRO A 45 3.88 -1.73 -9.15
CA PRO A 45 4.23 -2.90 -8.32
C PRO A 45 4.08 -2.61 -6.82
N SER A 46 4.03 -3.65 -5.97
CA SER A 46 3.95 -3.49 -4.51
C SER A 46 5.11 -2.64 -4.00
N VAL A 47 4.84 -1.77 -3.03
CA VAL A 47 5.80 -0.79 -2.51
C VAL A 47 6.00 -0.95 -1.00
N ALA A 48 7.23 -0.72 -0.55
CA ALA A 48 7.55 -0.40 0.83
C ALA A 48 8.19 0.99 0.91
N VAL A 49 7.68 1.83 1.82
CA VAL A 49 8.22 3.17 2.07
C VAL A 49 8.83 3.23 3.46
N LEU A 50 10.14 3.49 3.53
CA LEU A 50 10.87 3.62 4.79
C LEU A 50 11.03 5.10 5.15
N TYR A 51 11.00 5.43 6.44
CA TYR A 51 11.42 6.74 6.91
C TYR A 51 12.78 6.65 7.62
N VAL A 52 13.82 7.16 6.99
CA VAL A 52 15.20 7.11 7.51
C VAL A 52 15.89 8.45 7.27
N GLU A 53 16.61 8.94 8.29
CA GLU A 53 17.39 10.20 8.21
C GLU A 53 16.56 11.41 7.72
N GLY A 54 15.30 11.49 8.13
CA GLY A 54 14.40 12.57 7.72
C GLY A 54 13.83 12.44 6.31
N ARG A 55 14.03 11.31 5.64
CA ARG A 55 13.66 11.08 4.24
C ARG A 55 12.74 9.88 4.09
N LEU A 56 11.81 9.99 3.15
CA LEU A 56 11.01 8.85 2.69
C LEU A 56 11.75 8.15 1.54
N ILE A 57 12.03 6.87 1.74
CA ILE A 57 12.71 6.02 0.75
C ILE A 57 11.68 5.06 0.18
N HIS A 58 11.38 5.22 -1.10
CA HIS A 58 10.41 4.41 -1.83
C HIS A 58 11.11 3.22 -2.51
N LEU A 59 10.71 2.00 -2.17
CA LEU A 59 11.27 0.76 -2.73
C LEU A 59 10.16 -0.08 -3.37
N GLN A 60 10.46 -0.68 -4.51
CA GLN A 60 9.54 -1.57 -5.23
C GLN A 60 9.86 -3.03 -4.94
N ILE A 61 8.84 -3.89 -4.95
CA ILE A 61 9.02 -5.34 -4.82
C ILE A 61 9.91 -5.86 -5.96
N MET A 62 10.83 -6.75 -5.62
CA MET A 62 11.77 -7.38 -6.53
C MET A 62 11.65 -8.91 -6.47
N PRO A 63 12.01 -9.62 -7.55
CA PRO A 63 12.16 -11.08 -7.52
C PRO A 63 13.13 -11.52 -6.41
N SER A 64 12.72 -12.53 -5.64
CA SER A 64 13.54 -13.15 -4.62
C SER A 64 13.18 -14.63 -4.47
N ALA A 65 14.14 -15.45 -4.03
CA ALA A 65 13.91 -16.88 -3.84
C ALA A 65 13.02 -17.19 -2.62
N SER A 66 13.02 -16.29 -1.62
CA SER A 66 12.26 -16.43 -0.38
C SER A 66 11.93 -15.08 0.22
N GLY A 67 10.73 -14.95 0.77
CA GLY A 67 10.27 -13.73 1.44
C GLY A 67 9.94 -12.60 0.47
N ALA A 68 9.88 -11.38 1.01
CA ALA A 68 9.63 -10.16 0.24
C ALA A 68 10.90 -9.29 0.23
N ARG A 69 11.47 -9.07 -0.95
CA ARG A 69 12.61 -8.18 -1.16
C ARG A 69 12.12 -6.92 -1.85
N TYR A 70 12.37 -5.76 -1.24
CA TYR A 70 12.12 -4.46 -1.83
C TYR A 70 13.44 -3.78 -2.16
N GLY A 71 13.53 -3.12 -3.31
CA GLY A 71 14.74 -2.44 -3.76
C GLY A 71 14.48 -1.24 -4.65
N TRP A 72 15.55 -0.50 -4.93
CA TRP A 72 15.51 0.64 -5.84
C TRP A 72 15.46 0.14 -7.29
N PRO A 73 14.56 0.65 -8.14
CA PRO A 73 14.56 0.34 -9.56
C PRO A 73 15.70 1.10 -10.25
N SER A 74 16.87 0.47 -10.33
CA SER A 74 18.02 0.93 -11.14
C SER A 74 18.17 0.06 -12.39
#